data_AF-A0A0G1YLU3-F1
#
_entry.id   AF-A0A0G1YLU3-F1
#
_cell.length_a   1.000
_cell.length_b   1.000
_cell.length_c   1.000
_cell.angle_alpha   90.00
_cell.angle_beta   90.00
_cell.angle_gamma   90.00
#
_symmetry.space_group_name_H-M   'P 1'
#
loop_
_entity.id
_entity.type
_entity.pdbx_description
1 polymer ?
#
loop_
_entity_poly.entity_id
_entity_poly.type
_entity_poly.pdbx_seq_one_letter_code
_entity_poly.pdbx_strand_id
1 'polypeptide(L)'
;NVEALFGSRRLKKQKQFVHLTFFIGGSMLTYICNFLHGTKLTDQPTCYKMVRGDILKTLPLQENDFRFDPELTCMLARRGYTIHEQPISYHPRSVEEGKKICWKDWFKWVWVFVKLRFAKRESLVV
;
A
#
# COMPACT_ATOMS: atom_id res chain seq x y z
N ASN A 1 -5.75 -21.27 0.54
CA ASN A 1 -4.48 -20.67 0.07
C ASN A 1 -4.64 -19.17 -0.05
N VAL A 2 -3.80 -18.38 0.64
CA VAL A 2 -3.88 -16.90 0.68
C VAL A 2 -3.21 -16.31 -0.55
N GLU A 3 -3.86 -15.36 -1.23
CA GLU A 3 -3.38 -14.73 -2.47
C GLU A 3 -2.38 -13.61 -2.20
N ALA A 4 -2.77 -12.69 -1.33
CA ALA A 4 -1.93 -11.64 -0.78
C ALA A 4 -2.18 -11.48 0.72
N LEU A 5 -1.12 -11.24 1.49
CA LEU A 5 -1.15 -11.01 2.93
C LEU A 5 -0.35 -9.75 3.25
N PHE A 6 -1.01 -8.74 3.79
CA PHE A 6 -0.38 -7.49 4.22
C PHE A 6 -0.26 -7.47 5.75
N GLY A 7 0.87 -6.99 6.25
CA GLY A 7 0.98 -6.62 7.65
C GLY A 7 0.14 -5.38 7.92
N SER A 8 -0.50 -5.30 9.08
CA SER A 8 -1.19 -4.10 9.52
C SER A 8 -0.76 -3.69 10.91
N ARG A 9 -0.31 -2.45 11.04
CA ARG A 9 0.02 -1.85 12.34
C ARG A 9 -1.25 -1.45 13.11
N ARG A 10 -2.40 -1.41 12.43
CA ARG A 10 -3.68 -0.84 12.91
C ARG A 10 -4.75 -1.89 13.20
N LEU A 11 -4.55 -3.12 12.76
CA LEU A 11 -5.53 -4.20 12.92
C LEU A 11 -5.74 -4.62 14.38
N LYS A 12 -4.72 -4.46 15.24
CA LYS A 12 -4.81 -4.71 16.69
C LYS A 12 -4.55 -3.42 17.45
N LYS A 13 -5.26 -3.20 18.57
CA LYS A 13 -5.01 -2.06 19.46
C LYS A 13 -3.65 -2.24 20.14
N GLN A 14 -2.66 -1.47 19.69
CA GLN A 14 -1.29 -1.49 20.20
C GLN A 14 -0.70 -0.08 20.18
N LYS A 15 0.31 0.18 21.01
CA LYS A 15 1.06 1.44 20.94
C LYS A 15 1.73 1.53 19.57
N GLN A 16 1.46 2.62 18.85
CA GLN A 16 2.16 2.94 17.63
C GLN A 16 3.21 4.01 17.91
N PHE A 17 4.47 3.69 17.63
CA PHE A 17 5.59 4.58 17.91
C PHE A 17 5.82 5.60 16.78
N VAL A 18 4.76 6.09 16.14
CA VAL A 18 4.84 6.96 14.95
C VAL A 18 4.50 8.41 15.31
N HIS A 19 5.21 9.36 14.69
CA HIS A 19 4.84 10.77 14.79
C HIS A 19 3.47 11.02 14.14
N LEU A 20 2.66 11.89 14.77
CA LEU A 20 1.24 12.09 14.42
C LEU A 20 1.01 12.42 12.95
N THR A 21 1.88 13.23 12.34
CA THR A 21 1.79 13.60 10.92
C THR A 21 1.89 12.40 9.99
N PHE A 22 2.81 11.46 10.25
CA PHE A 22 2.92 10.22 9.48
C PHE A 22 1.75 9.28 9.75
N PHE A 23 1.23 9.26 10.97
CA PHE A 23 0.03 8.50 11.29
C PHE A 23 -1.18 9.00 10.50
N ILE A 24 -1.44 10.31 10.51
CA ILE A 24 -2.55 10.91 9.77
C ILE A 24 -2.34 10.71 8.26
N GLY A 25 -1.17 11.06 7.73
CA GLY A 25 -0.86 10.91 6.31
C GLY A 25 -1.02 9.47 5.83
N GLY A 26 -0.54 8.49 6.59
CA GLY A 26 -0.73 7.07 6.28
C GLY A 26 -2.19 6.62 6.35
N SER A 27 -2.96 7.13 7.32
CA SER A 27 -4.40 6.85 7.41
C SER A 27 -5.13 7.34 6.17
N MET A 28 -4.84 8.58 5.75
CA MET A 28 -5.45 9.19 4.58
C MET A 28 -5.14 8.40 3.30
N LEU A 29 -3.90 7.92 3.13
CA LEU A 29 -3.55 7.05 1.98
C LEU A 29 -4.39 5.77 1.96
N THR A 30 -4.57 5.12 3.12
CA THR A 30 -5.45 3.95 3.23
C THR A 30 -6.89 4.28 2.82
N TYR A 31 -7.46 5.38 3.33
CA TYR A 31 -8.82 5.79 2.97
C TYR A 31 -8.97 6.08 1.48
N ILE A 32 -8.02 6.81 0.89
CA ILE A 32 -8.02 7.13 -0.55
C ILE A 32 -7.94 5.84 -1.38
N CYS A 33 -7.05 4.90 -1.00
CA CYS A 33 -6.92 3.62 -1.68
C CYS A 33 -8.23 2.82 -1.62
N ASN A 34 -8.81 2.68 -0.42
CA ASN A 34 -10.08 1.98 -0.22
C ASN A 34 -11.22 2.60 -1.02
N PHE A 35 -11.33 3.93 -1.02
CA PHE A 35 -12.38 4.64 -1.75
C PHE A 35 -12.24 4.45 -3.27
N LEU A 36 -11.03 4.63 -3.81
CA LEU A 36 -10.82 4.57 -5.25
C LEU A 36 -10.87 3.14 -5.79
N HIS A 37 -10.28 2.17 -5.08
CA HIS A 37 -10.08 0.80 -5.57
C HIS A 37 -10.99 -0.23 -4.91
N GLY A 38 -11.92 0.20 -4.05
CA GLY A 38 -12.90 -0.70 -3.41
C GLY A 38 -12.30 -1.68 -2.41
N THR A 39 -11.08 -1.43 -1.93
CA THR A 39 -10.43 -2.27 -0.92
C THR A 39 -10.95 -1.97 0.49
N LYS A 40 -10.68 -2.86 1.45
CA LYS A 40 -11.06 -2.70 2.87
C LYS A 40 -9.84 -2.83 3.79
N LEU A 41 -8.72 -2.23 3.39
CA LEU A 41 -7.47 -2.31 4.15
C LEU A 41 -7.51 -1.40 5.37
N THR A 42 -6.87 -1.84 6.44
CA THR A 42 -6.66 -1.04 7.65
C THR A 42 -5.35 -0.26 7.58
N ASP A 43 -4.34 -0.75 6.85
CA ASP A 43 -3.00 -0.14 6.80
C ASP A 43 -2.29 -0.34 5.45
N GLN A 44 -2.80 0.29 4.39
CA GLN A 44 -2.21 0.18 3.05
C GLN A 44 -0.71 0.55 2.99
N PRO A 45 -0.21 1.64 3.63
CA PRO A 45 1.19 2.06 3.53
C PRO A 45 2.11 1.32 4.51
N THR A 46 1.83 0.04 4.78
CA THR A 46 2.66 -0.79 5.67
C THR A 46 3.99 -1.22 5.04
N CYS A 47 4.06 -1.32 3.70
CA CYS A 47 5.18 -1.89 2.94
C CYS A 47 5.66 -3.28 3.41
N TYR A 48 4.89 -3.98 4.24
CA TYR A 48 5.18 -5.34 4.70
C TYR A 48 4.13 -6.26 4.09
N LYS A 49 4.43 -6.77 2.89
CA LYS A 49 3.44 -7.42 2.02
C LYS A 49 4.02 -8.71 1.47
N MET A 50 3.21 -9.75 1.45
CA MET A 50 3.48 -11.01 0.79
C MET A 50 2.42 -11.24 -0.28
N VAL A 51 2.84 -11.64 -1.46
CA VAL A 51 1.96 -11.96 -2.59
C VAL A 51 2.47 -13.27 -3.17
N ARG A 52 1.58 -14.18 -3.56
CA ARG A 52 2.00 -15.40 -4.23
C ARG A 52 2.79 -15.07 -5.50
N GLY A 53 3.89 -15.80 -5.71
CA GLY A 53 4.82 -15.50 -6.80
C GLY A 53 4.21 -15.70 -8.19
N ASP A 54 3.29 -16.65 -8.36
CA ASP A 54 2.57 -16.86 -9.62
C ASP A 54 1.65 -15.67 -9.95
N ILE A 55 1.00 -15.07 -8.94
CA ILE A 55 0.23 -13.83 -9.10
C ILE A 55 1.18 -12.66 -9.43
N LEU A 56 2.20 -12.46 -8.60
CA LEU A 56 3.09 -11.30 -8.71
C LEU A 56 3.76 -11.19 -10.08
N LYS A 57 4.22 -12.33 -10.65
CA LYS A 57 4.85 -12.38 -11.98
C LYS A 57 3.95 -11.97 -13.13
N THR A 58 2.63 -12.01 -12.93
CA THR A 58 1.67 -11.63 -13.97
C THR A 58 1.31 -10.15 -13.93
N LEU A 59 1.69 -9.40 -12.88
CA LEU A 59 1.32 -7.99 -12.73
C LEU A 59 2.28 -7.10 -13.55
N PRO A 60 1.79 -6.21 -14.42
CA PRO A 60 2.62 -5.29 -15.20
C PRO A 60 3.04 -4.08 -14.35
N LEU A 61 3.83 -4.32 -13.30
CA LEU A 61 4.33 -3.29 -12.37
C LEU A 61 5.42 -2.45 -13.04
N GLN A 62 5.31 -1.12 -12.97
CA GLN A 62 6.20 -0.18 -13.66
C GLN A 62 6.95 0.76 -12.70
N GLU A 63 6.41 1.00 -11.51
CA GLU A 63 7.00 1.96 -10.58
C GLU A 63 8.23 1.35 -9.89
N ASN A 64 9.34 2.10 -9.87
CA ASN A 64 10.66 1.63 -9.41
C ASN A 64 11.17 2.36 -8.14
N ASP A 65 10.27 3.02 -7.42
CA ASP A 65 10.53 3.65 -6.13
C ASP A 65 9.46 3.29 -5.09
N PHE A 66 9.25 4.11 -4.05
CA PHE A 66 8.20 3.86 -3.05
C PHE A 66 6.78 3.79 -3.62
N ARG A 67 6.54 4.26 -4.85
CA ARG A 67 5.28 4.12 -5.60
C ARG A 67 4.96 2.67 -6.00
N PHE A 68 5.94 1.76 -5.94
CA PHE A 68 5.69 0.33 -6.13
C PHE A 68 4.63 -0.20 -5.17
N ASP A 69 4.67 0.24 -3.90
CA ASP A 69 3.75 -0.23 -2.86
C ASP A 69 2.26 0.09 -3.16
N PRO A 70 1.88 1.34 -3.49
CA PRO A 70 0.52 1.65 -3.92
C PRO A 70 0.17 1.03 -5.28
N GLU A 71 1.11 0.93 -6.22
CA GLU A 71 0.87 0.27 -7.52
C GLU A 71 0.49 -1.20 -7.34
N LEU A 72 1.27 -1.94 -6.55
CA LEU A 72 1.01 -3.35 -6.24
C LEU A 72 -0.39 -3.53 -5.65
N THR A 73 -0.77 -2.71 -4.67
CA THR A 73 -2.11 -2.78 -4.07
C THR A 73 -3.21 -2.51 -5.09
N CYS A 74 -3.08 -1.48 -5.91
CA CYS A 74 -4.05 -1.15 -6.95
C CYS A 74 -4.18 -2.27 -8.00
N MET A 75 -3.07 -2.85 -8.45
CA MET A 75 -3.08 -3.93 -9.44
C MET A 75 -3.74 -5.19 -8.89
N LEU A 76 -3.46 -5.55 -7.63
CA LEU A 76 -4.11 -6.67 -6.96
C LEU A 76 -5.63 -6.46 -6.86
N ALA A 77 -6.05 -5.29 -6.37
CA ALA A 77 -7.47 -4.95 -6.22
C ALA A 77 -8.19 -4.95 -7.58
N ARG A 78 -7.57 -4.37 -8.61
CA ARG A 78 -8.13 -4.25 -9.94
C ARG A 78 -8.23 -5.59 -10.69
N ARG A 79 -7.39 -6.57 -10.34
CA ARG A 79 -7.49 -7.96 -10.80
C ARG A 79 -8.40 -8.84 -9.95
N GLY A 80 -9.01 -8.28 -8.89
CA GLY A 80 -9.96 -8.99 -8.03
C GLY A 80 -9.31 -9.98 -7.07
N TYR A 81 -7.99 -9.88 -6.83
CA TYR A 81 -7.33 -10.72 -5.82
C TYR A 81 -7.69 -10.26 -4.41
N THR A 82 -7.87 -11.22 -3.51
CA THR A 82 -8.20 -10.97 -2.12
C THR A 82 -6.93 -10.63 -1.34
N ILE A 83 -6.97 -9.51 -0.61
CA ILE A 83 -5.88 -9.06 0.25
C ILE A 83 -6.30 -9.29 1.70
N HIS A 84 -5.59 -10.17 2.40
CA HIS A 84 -5.75 -10.41 3.82
C HIS A 84 -4.81 -9.51 4.64
N GLU A 85 -5.17 -9.23 5.89
CA GLU A 85 -4.31 -8.48 6.80
C GLU A 85 -3.98 -9.29 8.07
N GLN A 86 -2.74 -9.20 8.54
CA GLN A 86 -2.27 -9.78 9.79
C GLN A 86 -1.66 -8.68 10.68
N PRO A 87 -1.94 -8.63 12.00
CA PRO A 87 -1.33 -7.62 12.86
C PRO A 87 0.19 -7.75 12.90
N ILE A 88 0.89 -6.61 12.82
CA ILE A 88 2.35 -6.52 12.97
C ILE A 88 2.73 -5.43 13.96
N SER A 89 3.87 -5.60 14.64
CA SER A 89 4.49 -4.53 15.44
C SER A 89 5.59 -3.85 14.64
N TYR A 90 5.61 -2.52 14.66
CA TYR A 90 6.55 -1.72 13.87
C TYR A 90 7.13 -0.59 14.71
N HIS A 91 8.46 -0.48 14.71
CA HIS A 91 9.20 0.62 15.32
C HIS A 91 9.77 1.48 14.18
N PRO A 92 9.21 2.68 13.93
CA PRO A 92 9.67 3.52 12.84
C PRO A 92 11.01 4.16 13.18
N ARG A 93 11.81 4.39 12.14
CA ARG A 93 12.96 5.26 12.24
C ARG A 93 12.55 6.74 12.35
N SER A 94 13.27 7.51 13.15
CA SER A 94 13.16 8.97 13.20
C SER A 94 13.70 9.61 11.91
N VAL A 95 13.44 10.91 11.72
CA VAL A 95 14.01 11.66 10.59
C VAL A 95 15.54 11.74 10.71
N GLU A 96 16.04 11.91 11.94
CA GLU A 96 17.48 11.95 12.27
C GLU A 96 18.17 10.60 11.99
N GLU A 97 17.47 9.48 12.19
CA GLU A 97 17.92 8.12 11.84
C GLU A 97 17.85 7.83 10.32
N GLY A 98 17.71 8.86 9.49
CA GLY A 98 17.74 8.77 8.03
C GLY A 98 16.46 8.15 7.45
N LYS A 99 15.29 8.53 7.95
CA LYS A 99 14.02 8.13 7.33
C LYS A 99 13.96 8.63 5.88
N LYS A 100 13.87 7.69 4.93
CA LYS A 100 13.92 7.97 3.49
C LYS A 100 12.63 8.58 2.93
N ILE A 101 11.49 8.33 3.58
CA ILE A 101 10.18 8.81 3.13
C ILE A 101 9.98 10.26 3.58
N CYS A 102 9.56 11.11 2.65
CA CYS A 102 9.24 12.51 2.90
C CYS A 102 7.77 12.83 2.57
N TRP A 103 7.31 14.02 2.95
CA TRP A 103 5.93 14.47 2.70
C TRP A 103 5.58 14.55 1.20
N LYS A 104 6.57 14.79 0.31
CA LYS A 104 6.36 14.80 -1.14
C LYS A 104 5.95 13.42 -1.68
N ASP A 105 6.39 12.33 -1.02
CA ASP A 105 6.03 10.98 -1.44
C ASP A 105 4.54 10.71 -1.23
N TRP A 106 3.89 11.39 -0.28
CA TRP A 106 2.44 11.31 -0.09
C TRP A 106 1.68 11.66 -1.37
N PHE A 107 2.06 12.77 -2.04
CA PHE A 107 1.42 13.18 -3.30
C PHE A 107 1.71 12.21 -4.44
N LYS A 108 2.92 11.63 -4.50
CA LYS A 108 3.25 10.59 -5.47
C LYS A 108 2.37 9.35 -5.30
N TRP A 109 2.08 8.95 -4.07
CA TRP A 109 1.20 7.81 -3.78
C TRP A 109 -0.24 8.09 -4.20
N VAL A 110 -0.76 9.27 -3.87
CA VAL A 110 -2.11 9.69 -4.32
C VAL A 110 -2.19 9.73 -5.84
N TRP A 111 -1.15 10.24 -6.52
CA TRP A 111 -1.07 10.24 -7.97
C TRP A 111 -1.17 8.82 -8.55
N VAL A 112 -0.46 7.83 -7.99
CA VAL A 112 -0.56 6.43 -8.42
C VAL A 112 -1.98 5.90 -8.26
N PHE A 113 -2.63 6.14 -7.12
CA PHE A 113 -4.01 5.71 -6.90
C PHE A 113 -4.97 6.26 -7.93
N VAL A 114 -4.86 7.56 -8.24
CA VAL A 114 -5.70 8.26 -9.23
C VAL A 114 -5.37 7.76 -10.65
N LYS A 115 -4.10 7.75 -11.04
CA LYS A 115 -3.62 7.25 -12.35
C LYS A 115 -4.18 5.86 -12.64
N LEU A 116 -4.03 4.91 -11.72
CA LEU A 116 -4.47 3.53 -11.92
C LEU A 116 -5.99 3.35 -11.84
N ARG A 117 -6.70 4.25 -11.14
CA ARG A 117 -8.17 4.20 -11.09
C ARG A 117 -8.79 4.50 -12.46
N PHE A 118 -8.17 5.41 -13.21
CA PHE A 118 -8.65 5.87 -14.52
C PHE A 118 -7.89 5.26 -15.72
N ALA A 119 -6.86 4.45 -15.47
CA ALA A 119 -6.15 3.72 -16.52
C ALA A 119 -7.06 2.71 -17.24
N LYS A 120 -6.94 2.65 -18.58
CA LYS A 120 -7.68 1.68 -19.42
C LYS A 120 -7.39 0.24 -19.01
N ARG A 121 -8.37 -0.66 -19.14
CA ARG A 121 -8.22 -2.09 -18.79
C ARG A 121 -7.11 -2.79 -19.57
N GLU A 122 -6.79 -2.34 -20.77
CA GLU A 122 -5.68 -2.85 -21.60
C GLU A 122 -4.31 -2.76 -20.91
N SER A 123 -4.11 -1.80 -20.00
CA SER A 123 -2.85 -1.68 -19.23
C SER A 123 -2.61 -2.81 -18.23
N LEU A 124 -3.50 -3.81 -18.18
CA LEU A 124 -3.44 -4.98 -17.31
C LEU A 124 -2.90 -6.23 -18.00
N VAL A 125 -2.70 -6.22 -19.31
CA VAL A 125 -2.27 -7.40 -20.05
C VAL A 125 -0.75 -7.34 -20.21
N VAL A 126 -0.07 -8.41 -19.78
CA VAL A 126 1.34 -8.66 -20.08
C VAL A 126 1.40 -9.38 -21.42
#